data_AF-A0A1L0AXU0-F1
#
_entry.id   AF-A0A1L0AXU0-F1
#
_cell.length_a   1.000
_cell.length_b   1.000
_cell.length_c   1.000
_cell.angle_alpha   90.00
_cell.angle_beta   90.00
_cell.angle_gamma   90.00
#
_symmetry.space_group_name_H-M   'P 1'
#
loop_
_entity.id
_entity.type
_entity.pdbx_description
1 polymer ?
#
loop_
_entity_poly.entity_id
_entity_poly.type
_entity_poly.pdbx_seq_one_letter_code
_entity_poly.pdbx_strand_id
1 'polypeptide(L)'
;MSQSLFINGISCALLACLNSAPAIASSNTEIATENGNTAEKLLYQASFGPTPETLLSAQKITRQQWITAQMQLAPSWHYPLTAQYCQRVVTSQFNSADNKRNLNANSVSNTKQEKYRVCLKAQESVWLEHASTAKDQLRQRVAFALSQIFVVSSQESTLAKYGDGLAWYYDLFVKHSFGNYRDLLQDITLSPAMGIYLSMQGNRKANLNENTFPDENYAREVMQLFSIGLHQLDISGQAVLDGNGNKVDSYQQADVENLARVFTGWDLVENKRYGHRRRGRYDTFMALSPKQHDYNEKVLFGQSITAGMKADKELFVSLDILFNHPNVGPFISRQLIQRLVSSNPSPDYIKRIATVFNDNGEGIRGDLAAVVQAILLDDDVKV
;
A
#
# COMPACT_ATOMS: atom_id res chain seq x y z
N MET A 1 -8.64 10.77 64.14
CA MET A 1 -9.73 11.73 64.41
C MET A 1 -10.33 12.07 63.05
N SER A 2 -11.56 11.81 62.65
CA SER A 2 -12.82 11.31 63.22
C SER A 2 -13.60 10.78 61.98
N GLN A 3 -14.11 9.53 61.92
CA GLN A 3 -15.50 9.15 62.26
C GLN A 3 -16.56 10.20 61.84
N SER A 4 -17.69 9.92 61.19
CA SER A 4 -18.44 8.68 60.94
C SER A 4 -19.78 9.04 60.25
N LEU A 5 -20.30 8.16 59.38
CA LEU A 5 -21.68 7.60 59.27
C LEU A 5 -22.93 8.47 59.62
N PHE A 6 -24.13 8.39 59.03
CA PHE A 6 -25.05 7.24 58.85
C PHE A 6 -26.45 7.81 58.39
N ILE A 7 -27.20 7.18 57.46
CA ILE A 7 -28.61 6.62 57.59
C ILE A 7 -29.45 7.12 56.38
N ASN A 8 -30.02 6.31 55.47
CA ASN A 8 -31.05 5.24 55.48
C ASN A 8 -32.53 5.71 55.47
N GLY A 9 -33.31 5.14 54.53
CA GLY A 9 -34.79 5.13 54.44
C GLY A 9 -35.24 5.23 52.97
N ILE A 10 -35.42 4.16 52.18
CA ILE A 10 -36.42 3.07 52.18
C ILE A 10 -37.89 3.55 52.24
N SER A 11 -38.58 3.47 51.10
CA SER A 11 -39.97 2.98 50.95
C SER A 11 -40.16 2.59 49.46
N CYS A 12 -40.04 1.33 49.06
CA CYS A 12 -41.05 0.25 49.10
C CYS A 12 -42.32 0.56 48.27
N ALA A 13 -42.33 0.07 47.03
CA ALA A 13 -43.54 -0.32 46.31
C ALA A 13 -43.20 -1.52 45.41
N LEU A 14 -43.69 -2.69 45.80
CA LEU A 14 -43.79 -3.88 44.95
C LEU A 14 -44.73 -3.59 43.77
N LEU A 15 -44.43 -4.11 42.58
CA LEU A 15 -45.38 -4.94 41.82
C LEU A 15 -44.72 -5.68 40.63
N ALA A 16 -44.98 -6.98 40.60
CA ALA A 16 -45.12 -7.87 39.44
C ALA A 16 -43.91 -8.14 38.52
N CYS A 17 -43.36 -9.35 38.69
CA CYS A 17 -42.56 -10.06 37.71
C CYS A 17 -43.28 -10.21 36.36
N LEU A 18 -42.62 -9.79 35.28
CA LEU A 18 -42.81 -10.32 33.93
C LEU A 18 -41.42 -10.48 33.31
N ASN A 19 -40.92 -11.71 33.35
CA ASN A 19 -39.79 -12.16 32.55
C ASN A 19 -40.18 -12.07 31.07
N SER A 20 -39.84 -10.98 30.40
CA SER A 20 -39.69 -10.98 28.95
C SER A 20 -38.22 -11.22 28.65
N ALA A 21 -37.85 -12.50 28.58
CA ALA A 21 -36.66 -12.91 27.85
C ALA A 21 -36.79 -12.34 26.42
N PRO A 22 -35.73 -11.75 25.83
CA PRO A 22 -35.76 -11.46 24.41
C PRO A 22 -35.97 -12.79 23.70
N ALA A 23 -37.01 -12.85 22.87
CA ALA A 23 -37.28 -14.00 22.04
C ALA A 23 -36.02 -14.28 21.20
N ILE A 24 -35.32 -15.37 21.55
CA ILE A 24 -34.40 -16.03 20.64
C ILE A 24 -35.30 -16.54 19.52
N ALA A 25 -35.49 -15.71 18.50
CA ALA A 25 -35.88 -16.22 17.20
C ALA A 25 -34.76 -17.20 16.84
N SER A 26 -35.07 -18.48 16.90
CA SER A 26 -34.26 -19.51 16.26
C SER A 26 -34.32 -19.25 14.77
N SER A 27 -33.49 -18.32 14.29
CA SER A 27 -33.06 -18.37 12.91
C SER A 27 -32.28 -19.66 12.83
N ASN A 28 -32.88 -20.67 12.21
CA ASN A 28 -32.09 -21.75 11.63
C ASN A 28 -31.03 -21.06 10.77
N THR A 29 -29.81 -20.93 11.29
CA THR A 29 -28.63 -20.81 10.45
C THR A 29 -28.55 -22.12 9.71
N GLU A 30 -29.33 -22.25 8.64
CA GLU A 30 -28.90 -23.03 7.50
C GLU A 30 -27.55 -22.42 7.13
N ILE A 31 -26.48 -23.14 7.48
CA ILE A 31 -25.19 -22.94 6.86
C ILE A 31 -25.48 -23.24 5.39
N ALA A 32 -25.78 -22.21 4.62
CA ALA A 32 -25.83 -22.29 3.18
C ALA A 32 -24.42 -22.69 2.75
N THR A 33 -24.21 -23.99 2.58
CA THR A 33 -23.00 -24.53 1.98
C THR A 33 -22.90 -23.87 0.61
N GLU A 34 -21.87 -23.05 0.40
CA GLU A 34 -21.64 -22.52 -0.93
C GLU A 34 -21.43 -23.69 -1.90
N ASN A 35 -22.05 -23.60 -3.08
CA ASN A 35 -21.77 -24.54 -4.16
C ASN A 35 -20.25 -24.65 -4.33
N GLY A 36 -19.72 -25.87 -4.54
CA GLY A 36 -18.28 -26.11 -4.63
C GLY A 36 -17.54 -25.16 -5.58
N ASN A 37 -18.19 -24.78 -6.69
CA ASN A 37 -17.68 -23.83 -7.68
C ASN A 37 -17.44 -22.41 -7.13
N THR A 38 -18.29 -21.93 -6.22
CA THR A 38 -18.19 -20.58 -5.64
C THR A 38 -17.01 -20.44 -4.68
N ALA A 39 -16.79 -21.45 -3.82
CA ALA A 39 -15.66 -21.48 -2.90
C ALA A 39 -14.33 -21.63 -3.65
N GLU A 40 -14.28 -22.49 -4.67
CA GLU A 40 -13.11 -22.65 -5.53
C GLU A 40 -12.72 -21.34 -6.22
N LYS A 41 -13.70 -20.66 -6.80
CA LYS A 41 -13.50 -19.39 -7.51
C LYS A 41 -13.02 -18.26 -6.59
N LEU A 42 -13.59 -18.16 -5.39
CA LEU A 42 -13.10 -17.23 -4.37
C LEU A 42 -11.61 -17.47 -4.12
N LEU A 43 -11.20 -18.72 -3.88
CA LEU A 43 -9.82 -19.05 -3.58
C LEU A 43 -8.89 -18.73 -4.75
N TYR A 44 -9.26 -19.02 -6.00
CA TYR A 44 -8.44 -18.63 -7.16
C TYR A 44 -8.26 -17.11 -7.32
N GLN A 45 -9.24 -16.31 -6.89
CA GLN A 45 -9.18 -14.85 -6.98
C GLN A 45 -8.49 -14.21 -5.77
N ALA A 46 -8.68 -14.80 -4.59
CA ALA A 46 -8.31 -14.26 -3.30
C ALA A 46 -7.08 -14.93 -2.66
N SER A 47 -6.51 -15.97 -3.28
CA SER A 47 -5.22 -16.57 -2.88
C SER A 47 -4.32 -16.77 -4.11
N PHE A 48 -3.15 -17.38 -3.90
CA PHE A 48 -2.29 -17.86 -4.99
C PHE A 48 -2.67 -19.25 -5.51
N GLY A 49 -3.85 -19.75 -5.14
CA GLY A 49 -4.39 -21.04 -5.51
C GLY A 49 -4.92 -21.82 -4.30
N PRO A 50 -6.00 -22.60 -4.47
CA PRO A 50 -6.51 -23.47 -3.42
C PRO A 50 -5.60 -24.69 -3.20
N THR A 51 -5.53 -25.16 -1.96
CA THR A 51 -5.08 -26.51 -1.62
C THR A 51 -6.32 -27.38 -1.34
N PRO A 52 -6.21 -28.72 -1.37
CA PRO A 52 -7.32 -29.58 -0.98
C PRO A 52 -7.91 -29.23 0.39
N GLU A 53 -7.08 -28.87 1.38
CA GLU A 53 -7.58 -28.48 2.71
C GLU A 53 -8.27 -27.11 2.71
N THR A 54 -7.73 -26.11 2.00
CA THR A 54 -8.35 -24.78 1.97
C THR A 54 -9.66 -24.78 1.20
N LEU A 55 -9.79 -25.60 0.16
CA LEU A 55 -11.04 -25.78 -0.57
C LEU A 55 -12.13 -26.43 0.30
N LEU A 56 -11.80 -27.53 0.99
CA LEU A 56 -12.76 -28.23 1.86
C LEU A 56 -13.23 -27.39 3.05
N SER A 57 -12.36 -26.50 3.56
CA SER A 57 -12.72 -25.59 4.64
C SER A 57 -13.57 -24.41 4.13
N ALA A 58 -13.24 -23.85 2.96
CA ALA A 58 -14.01 -22.75 2.37
C ALA A 58 -15.45 -23.16 2.00
N GLN A 59 -15.69 -24.40 1.57
CA GLN A 59 -17.04 -24.91 1.25
C GLN A 59 -18.00 -24.96 2.46
N LYS A 60 -17.48 -24.88 3.69
CA LYS A 60 -18.26 -24.96 4.94
C LYS A 60 -18.69 -23.60 5.47
N ILE A 61 -18.24 -22.51 4.86
CA ILE A 61 -18.50 -21.14 5.29
C ILE A 61 -18.87 -20.28 4.07
N THR A 62 -19.45 -19.12 4.33
CA THR A 62 -19.74 -18.15 3.26
C THR A 62 -18.47 -17.43 2.81
N ARG A 63 -18.44 -16.89 1.57
CA ARG A 63 -17.36 -15.99 1.09
C ARG A 63 -17.06 -14.88 2.08
N GLN A 64 -18.09 -14.23 2.60
CA GLN A 64 -17.97 -13.16 3.59
C GLN A 64 -17.22 -13.62 4.84
N GLN A 65 -17.59 -14.78 5.40
CA GLN A 65 -16.93 -15.35 6.58
C GLN A 65 -15.46 -15.69 6.28
N TRP A 66 -15.17 -16.26 5.11
CA TRP A 66 -13.80 -16.57 4.72
C TRP A 66 -12.94 -15.31 4.59
N ILE A 67 -13.43 -14.27 3.89
CA ILE A 67 -12.74 -12.99 3.72
C ILE A 67 -12.47 -12.34 5.07
N THR A 68 -13.50 -12.29 5.93
CA THR A 68 -13.37 -11.73 7.28
C THR A 68 -12.32 -12.47 8.09
N ALA A 69 -12.33 -13.81 8.07
CA ALA A 69 -11.34 -14.62 8.77
C ALA A 69 -9.91 -14.38 8.25
N GLN A 70 -9.73 -14.27 6.93
CA GLN A 70 -8.43 -13.99 6.31
C GLN A 70 -7.88 -12.60 6.68
N MET A 71 -8.74 -11.58 6.75
CA MET A 71 -8.32 -10.22 7.11
C MET A 71 -7.80 -10.12 8.55
N GLN A 72 -8.25 -11.01 9.44
CA GLN A 72 -7.82 -11.08 10.85
C GLN A 72 -6.52 -11.86 11.06
N LEU A 73 -6.00 -12.56 10.05
CA LEU A 73 -4.75 -13.29 10.19
C LEU A 73 -3.56 -12.33 10.32
N ALA A 74 -2.63 -12.71 11.20
CA ALA A 74 -1.37 -12.01 11.38
C ALA A 74 -0.58 -11.98 10.06
N PRO A 75 0.05 -10.83 9.73
CA PRO A 75 0.78 -10.68 8.48
C PRO A 75 2.04 -11.55 8.44
N SER A 76 2.24 -12.23 7.30
CA SER A 76 3.52 -12.86 6.98
C SER A 76 4.43 -11.83 6.32
N TRP A 77 5.42 -11.32 7.09
CA TRP A 77 6.37 -10.31 6.64
C TRP A 77 7.51 -10.92 5.81
N HIS A 78 7.93 -10.25 4.74
CA HIS A 78 9.01 -10.68 3.86
C HIS A 78 10.37 -10.22 4.38
N TYR A 79 10.49 -8.96 4.80
CA TYR A 79 11.77 -8.34 5.14
C TYR A 79 12.55 -9.13 6.22
N PRO A 80 11.96 -9.54 7.36
CA PRO A 80 12.70 -10.27 8.39
C PRO A 80 13.28 -11.60 7.87
N LEU A 81 12.50 -12.32 7.04
CA LEU A 81 12.92 -13.60 6.48
C LEU A 81 13.95 -13.40 5.36
N THR A 82 13.77 -12.41 4.49
CA THR A 82 14.75 -12.02 3.48
C THR A 82 16.08 -11.63 4.13
N ALA A 83 16.07 -10.78 5.16
CA ALA A 83 17.27 -10.38 5.87
C ALA A 83 18.00 -11.60 6.47
N GLN A 84 17.26 -12.56 7.04
CA GLN A 84 17.83 -13.82 7.52
C GLN A 84 18.48 -14.63 6.39
N TYR A 85 17.82 -14.79 5.25
CA TYR A 85 18.36 -15.55 4.11
C TYR A 85 19.58 -14.86 3.49
N CYS A 86 19.54 -13.53 3.35
CA CYS A 86 20.68 -12.73 2.90
C CYS A 86 21.91 -12.94 3.80
N GLN A 87 21.73 -13.03 5.12
CA GLN A 87 22.83 -13.26 6.06
C GLN A 87 23.35 -14.71 6.08
N ARG A 88 22.46 -15.70 5.98
CA ARG A 88 22.82 -17.13 6.02
C ARG A 88 23.71 -17.54 4.84
N VAL A 89 23.37 -17.12 3.63
CA VAL A 89 24.15 -17.46 2.41
C VAL A 89 25.52 -16.77 2.43
N VAL A 90 25.61 -15.55 2.98
CA VAL A 90 26.89 -14.86 3.23
C VAL A 90 27.71 -15.54 4.33
N THR A 91 27.11 -16.34 5.21
CA THR A 91 27.88 -17.08 6.23
C THR A 91 28.34 -18.44 5.71
N SER A 92 27.53 -19.13 4.89
CA SER A 92 27.86 -20.46 4.36
C SER A 92 28.90 -20.42 3.22
N GLN A 93 28.84 -19.44 2.31
CA GLN A 93 29.83 -19.31 1.22
C GLN A 93 31.22 -18.86 1.70
N PHE A 94 31.30 -18.24 2.89
CA PHE A 94 32.53 -17.65 3.43
C PHE A 94 33.22 -18.54 4.49
N ASN A 95 32.57 -19.61 4.93
CA ASN A 95 33.13 -20.60 5.86
C ASN A 95 33.73 -21.84 5.16
N SER A 96 33.64 -21.96 3.83
CA SER A 96 34.41 -22.96 3.08
C SER A 96 35.89 -22.60 3.15
N ALA A 97 36.69 -23.48 3.77
CA ALA A 97 38.10 -23.27 4.14
C ALA A 97 39.05 -22.94 2.96
N ASP A 98 38.61 -23.10 1.70
CA ASP A 98 39.39 -22.83 0.50
C ASP A 98 39.55 -21.33 0.19
N ASN A 99 38.65 -20.46 0.67
CA ASN A 99 38.63 -19.04 0.27
C ASN A 99 39.48 -18.11 1.15
N LYS A 100 40.11 -18.62 2.23
CA LYS A 100 40.91 -17.79 3.16
C LYS A 100 42.32 -17.45 2.68
N ARG A 101 42.81 -18.02 1.58
CA ARG A 101 44.23 -17.89 1.17
C ARG A 101 44.56 -16.84 0.09
N ASN A 102 43.58 -16.15 -0.52
CA ASN A 102 43.89 -15.16 -1.57
C ASN A 102 42.85 -14.03 -1.61
N LEU A 103 42.87 -13.12 -0.64
CA LEU A 103 42.06 -11.89 -0.70
C LEU A 103 42.87 -10.70 -1.25
N ASN A 104 43.10 -10.69 -2.56
CA ASN A 104 43.53 -9.52 -3.33
C ASN A 104 42.32 -8.65 -3.71
N ALA A 105 42.48 -7.35 -3.99
CA ALA A 105 41.37 -6.38 -4.17
C ALA A 105 40.27 -6.79 -5.17
N ASN A 106 40.61 -7.61 -6.18
CA ASN A 106 39.64 -8.20 -7.12
C ASN A 106 38.68 -9.21 -6.48
N SER A 107 39.12 -9.97 -5.46
CA SER A 107 38.27 -10.89 -4.68
C SER A 107 37.23 -10.16 -3.82
N VAL A 108 37.58 -8.97 -3.28
CA VAL A 108 36.69 -8.14 -2.45
C VAL A 108 35.58 -7.49 -3.29
N SER A 109 35.87 -7.17 -4.55
CA SER A 109 34.85 -6.69 -5.50
C SER A 109 33.85 -7.80 -5.86
N ASN A 110 34.34 -9.02 -6.13
CA ASN A 110 33.50 -10.18 -6.44
C ASN A 110 32.58 -10.56 -5.26
N THR A 111 33.08 -10.48 -4.02
CA THR A 111 32.28 -10.80 -2.82
C THR A 111 31.15 -9.81 -2.54
N LYS A 112 31.34 -8.50 -2.82
CA LYS A 112 30.25 -7.50 -2.72
C LYS A 112 29.18 -7.70 -3.77
N GLN A 113 29.57 -7.94 -5.02
CA GLN A 113 28.62 -8.21 -6.09
C GLN A 113 27.83 -9.49 -5.83
N GLU A 114 28.48 -10.55 -5.33
CA GLU A 114 27.81 -11.79 -4.98
C GLU A 114 26.81 -11.60 -3.84
N LYS A 115 27.17 -10.85 -2.79
CA LYS A 115 26.24 -10.51 -1.69
C LYS A 115 24.95 -9.84 -2.19
N TYR A 116 25.05 -8.89 -3.12
CA TYR A 116 23.90 -8.20 -3.69
C TYR A 116 22.98 -9.16 -4.45
N ARG A 117 23.57 -10.01 -5.30
CA ARG A 117 22.81 -11.02 -6.08
C ARG A 117 22.13 -12.04 -5.19
N VAL A 118 22.83 -12.51 -4.15
CA VAL A 118 22.30 -13.43 -3.15
C VAL A 118 21.09 -12.81 -2.44
N CYS A 119 21.18 -11.54 -2.03
CA CYS A 119 20.10 -10.91 -1.29
C CYS A 119 18.87 -10.63 -2.17
N LEU A 120 19.08 -10.28 -3.45
CA LEU A 120 17.98 -10.17 -4.41
C LEU A 120 17.27 -11.52 -4.61
N LYS A 121 18.02 -12.61 -4.82
CA LYS A 121 17.44 -13.96 -4.92
C LYS A 121 16.71 -14.40 -3.65
N ALA A 122 17.21 -14.01 -2.49
CA ALA A 122 16.56 -14.28 -1.21
C ALA A 122 15.20 -13.58 -1.14
N GLN A 123 15.11 -12.32 -1.59
CA GLN A 123 13.84 -11.60 -1.68
C GLN A 123 12.84 -12.32 -2.58
N GLU A 124 13.26 -12.72 -3.78
CA GLU A 124 12.43 -13.48 -4.74
C GLU A 124 11.96 -14.82 -4.16
N SER A 125 12.85 -15.53 -3.46
CA SER A 125 12.56 -16.83 -2.84
C SER A 125 11.55 -16.70 -1.69
N VAL A 126 11.70 -15.67 -0.85
CA VAL A 126 10.78 -15.40 0.27
C VAL A 126 9.39 -15.00 -0.24
N TRP A 127 9.32 -14.22 -1.33
CA TRP A 127 8.05 -13.92 -1.97
C TRP A 127 7.34 -15.21 -2.45
N LEU A 128 8.07 -16.11 -3.12
CA LEU A 128 7.51 -17.38 -3.59
C LEU A 128 7.10 -18.29 -2.41
N GLU A 129 7.89 -18.32 -1.33
CA GLU A 129 7.60 -19.06 -0.11
C GLU A 129 6.27 -18.58 0.51
N HIS A 130 6.08 -17.27 0.68
CA HIS A 130 4.84 -16.72 1.23
C HIS A 130 3.66 -16.89 0.29
N ALA A 131 3.84 -16.66 -1.01
CA ALA A 131 2.80 -16.93 -2.01
C ALA A 131 2.29 -18.38 -1.90
N SER A 132 3.18 -19.35 -1.66
CA SER A 132 2.84 -20.77 -1.63
C SER A 132 2.36 -21.29 -0.27
N THR A 133 2.83 -20.69 0.84
CA THR A 133 2.70 -21.31 2.18
C THR A 133 2.13 -20.39 3.27
N ALA A 134 2.09 -19.08 3.05
CA ALA A 134 1.60 -18.15 4.06
C ALA A 134 0.10 -18.40 4.35
N LYS A 135 -0.30 -18.21 5.59
CA LYS A 135 -1.69 -18.45 6.02
C LYS A 135 -2.63 -17.30 5.64
N ASP A 136 -2.10 -16.07 5.63
CA ASP A 136 -2.76 -14.80 5.27
C ASP A 136 -2.82 -14.58 3.75
N GLN A 137 -3.23 -15.62 3.01
CA GLN A 137 -3.25 -15.63 1.54
C GLN A 137 -3.95 -14.42 0.91
N LEU A 138 -5.06 -13.95 1.48
CA LEU A 138 -5.74 -12.75 0.97
C LEU A 138 -4.86 -11.51 1.08
N ARG A 139 -4.14 -11.34 2.20
CA ARG A 139 -3.22 -10.23 2.40
C ARG A 139 -2.09 -10.27 1.37
N GLN A 140 -1.53 -11.45 1.13
CA GLN A 140 -0.46 -11.65 0.14
C GLN A 140 -0.97 -11.36 -1.29
N ARG A 141 -2.19 -11.79 -1.61
CA ARG A 141 -2.82 -11.55 -2.91
C ARG A 141 -3.10 -10.07 -3.17
N VAL A 142 -3.55 -9.34 -2.14
CA VAL A 142 -3.76 -7.89 -2.19
C VAL A 142 -2.43 -7.15 -2.25
N ALA A 143 -1.43 -7.55 -1.47
CA ALA A 143 -0.10 -6.97 -1.53
C ALA A 143 0.51 -7.09 -2.93
N PHE A 144 0.32 -8.23 -3.59
CA PHE A 144 0.74 -8.43 -4.98
C PHE A 144 -0.03 -7.52 -5.95
N ALA A 145 -1.34 -7.34 -5.77
CA ALA A 145 -2.11 -6.40 -6.57
C ALA A 145 -1.60 -4.95 -6.41
N LEU A 146 -1.31 -4.52 -5.18
CA LEU A 146 -0.74 -3.20 -4.91
C LEU A 146 0.65 -3.02 -5.51
N SER A 147 1.51 -4.05 -5.47
CA SER A 147 2.85 -4.00 -6.08
C SER A 147 2.83 -3.82 -7.61
N GLN A 148 1.72 -4.19 -8.24
CA GLN A 148 1.50 -4.01 -9.67
C GLN A 148 0.93 -2.63 -10.04
N ILE A 149 0.45 -1.88 -9.05
CA ILE A 149 0.03 -0.49 -9.17
C ILE A 149 1.25 0.40 -8.86
N PHE A 150 1.87 0.20 -7.70
CA PHE A 150 3.04 0.95 -7.24
C PHE A 150 4.36 0.25 -7.63
N VAL A 151 4.60 0.16 -8.93
CA VAL A 151 5.69 -0.62 -9.50
C VAL A 151 7.05 0.01 -9.17
N VAL A 152 7.98 -0.84 -8.74
CA VAL A 152 9.43 -0.60 -8.75
C VAL A 152 10.12 -1.79 -9.40
N SER A 153 11.36 -1.64 -9.84
CA SER A 153 12.08 -2.72 -10.54
C SER A 153 13.54 -2.83 -10.15
N SER A 154 14.01 -4.07 -10.00
CA SER A 154 15.44 -4.39 -9.89
C SER A 154 16.21 -4.16 -11.21
N GLN A 155 15.54 -3.80 -12.31
CA GLN A 155 16.22 -3.26 -13.49
C GLN A 155 16.84 -1.88 -13.21
N GLU A 156 16.36 -1.17 -12.19
CA GLU A 156 17.11 -0.04 -11.63
C GLU A 156 18.35 -0.59 -10.90
N SER A 157 19.53 -0.22 -11.40
CA SER A 157 20.82 -0.81 -11.00
C SER A 157 21.21 -0.61 -9.52
N THR A 158 20.58 0.34 -8.84
CA THR A 158 20.75 0.61 -7.42
C THR A 158 19.87 -0.36 -6.63
N LEU A 159 18.59 -0.48 -6.95
CA LEU A 159 17.62 -1.37 -6.31
C LEU A 159 18.02 -2.83 -6.41
N ALA A 160 18.63 -3.25 -7.53
CA ALA A 160 19.22 -4.59 -7.69
C ALA A 160 20.21 -4.98 -6.58
N LYS A 161 20.75 -3.99 -5.84
CA LYS A 161 21.74 -4.19 -4.78
C LYS A 161 21.14 -4.26 -3.38
N TYR A 162 19.84 -3.97 -3.25
CA TYR A 162 19.13 -3.88 -1.98
C TYR A 162 17.89 -4.76 -2.01
N GLY A 163 18.08 -6.08 -2.13
CA GLY A 163 16.99 -7.06 -2.12
C GLY A 163 16.20 -7.05 -0.81
N ASP A 164 16.87 -6.84 0.33
CA ASP A 164 16.24 -6.57 1.62
C ASP A 164 15.43 -5.28 1.61
N GLY A 165 15.94 -4.21 0.99
CA GLY A 165 15.19 -2.97 0.75
C GLY A 165 13.93 -3.17 -0.08
N LEU A 166 13.99 -4.02 -1.12
CA LEU A 166 12.82 -4.39 -1.93
C LEU A 166 11.81 -5.23 -1.12
N ALA A 167 12.28 -6.12 -0.25
CA ALA A 167 11.40 -6.87 0.66
C ALA A 167 10.71 -5.94 1.68
N TRP A 168 11.44 -4.95 2.22
CA TRP A 168 10.88 -3.94 3.12
C TRP A 168 9.83 -3.08 2.41
N TYR A 169 10.10 -2.67 1.16
CA TYR A 169 9.12 -1.98 0.33
C TYR A 169 7.88 -2.82 0.08
N TYR A 170 8.03 -4.12 -0.20
CA TYR A 170 6.91 -5.02 -0.38
C TYR A 170 6.06 -5.18 0.89
N ASP A 171 6.71 -5.17 2.06
CA ASP A 171 6.01 -5.22 3.34
C ASP A 171 5.14 -3.98 3.60
N LEU A 172 5.39 -2.84 2.93
CA LEU A 172 4.43 -1.72 2.96
C LEU A 172 3.08 -2.14 2.35
N PHE A 173 3.07 -2.95 1.30
CA PHE A 173 1.83 -3.47 0.73
C PHE A 173 1.15 -4.50 1.63
N VAL A 174 1.93 -5.36 2.30
CA VAL A 174 1.41 -6.32 3.29
C VAL A 174 0.75 -5.58 4.45
N LYS A 175 1.40 -4.52 4.96
CA LYS A 175 0.88 -3.64 6.01
C LYS A 175 -0.45 -2.99 5.60
N HIS A 176 -0.50 -2.43 4.39
CA HIS A 176 -1.63 -1.61 3.93
C HIS A 176 -2.72 -2.37 3.18
N SER A 177 -2.60 -3.69 3.02
CA SER A 177 -3.57 -4.50 2.26
C SER A 177 -5.02 -4.29 2.71
N PHE A 178 -5.25 -4.03 3.99
CA PHE A 178 -6.57 -3.76 4.58
C PHE A 178 -6.58 -2.42 5.35
N GLY A 179 -5.65 -1.52 5.02
CA GLY A 179 -5.51 -0.21 5.66
C GLY A 179 -6.24 0.89 4.88
N ASN A 180 -5.76 2.13 5.02
CA ASN A 180 -6.27 3.25 4.25
C ASN A 180 -5.35 3.59 3.07
N TYR A 181 -5.93 3.84 1.89
CA TYR A 181 -5.19 4.18 0.69
C TYR A 181 -4.35 5.47 0.84
N ARG A 182 -4.83 6.45 1.62
CA ARG A 182 -4.08 7.68 1.90
C ARG A 182 -2.79 7.39 2.65
N ASP A 183 -2.83 6.49 3.63
CA ASP A 183 -1.64 6.10 4.40
C ASP A 183 -0.66 5.32 3.53
N LEU A 184 -1.18 4.40 2.71
CA LEU A 184 -0.39 3.68 1.71
C LEU A 184 0.36 4.65 0.78
N LEU A 185 -0.35 5.65 0.22
CA LEU A 185 0.24 6.60 -0.71
C LEU A 185 1.44 7.32 -0.08
N GLN A 186 1.31 7.79 1.16
CA GLN A 186 2.41 8.48 1.87
C GLN A 186 3.57 7.56 2.22
N ASP A 187 3.30 6.35 2.71
CA ASP A 187 4.37 5.39 3.03
C ASP A 187 5.15 5.01 1.76
N ILE A 188 4.48 4.86 0.62
CA ILE A 188 5.13 4.61 -0.67
C ILE A 188 5.91 5.84 -1.13
N THR A 189 5.36 7.05 -1.03
CA THR A 189 6.04 8.31 -1.35
C THR A 189 7.38 8.44 -0.62
N LEU A 190 7.40 8.13 0.68
CA LEU A 190 8.61 8.24 1.50
C LEU A 190 9.50 7.00 1.46
N SER A 191 9.13 5.96 0.72
CA SER A 191 9.93 4.76 0.63
C SER A 191 11.21 4.98 -0.21
N PRO A 192 12.38 4.48 0.24
CA PRO A 192 13.61 4.51 -0.55
C PRO A 192 13.49 3.90 -1.94
N ALA A 193 12.78 2.77 -2.06
CA ALA A 193 12.64 2.08 -3.34
C ALA A 193 11.92 2.95 -4.37
N MET A 194 10.77 3.53 -4.00
CA MET A 194 10.03 4.44 -4.88
C MET A 194 10.82 5.72 -5.17
N GLY A 195 11.43 6.31 -4.14
CA GLY A 195 12.22 7.53 -4.29
C GLY A 195 13.38 7.38 -5.28
N ILE A 196 14.02 6.21 -5.30
CA ILE A 196 15.09 5.89 -6.25
C ILE A 196 14.53 5.62 -7.64
N TYR A 197 13.42 4.88 -7.73
CA TYR A 197 12.82 4.47 -8.99
C TYR A 197 12.29 5.65 -9.80
N LEU A 198 11.67 6.63 -9.12
CA LEU A 198 11.04 7.80 -9.74
C LEU A 198 11.74 9.11 -9.41
N SER A 199 13.02 9.05 -9.07
CA SER A 199 13.91 10.21 -8.86
C SER A 199 13.45 11.28 -7.83
N MET A 200 12.55 10.94 -6.91
CA MET A 200 12.26 11.79 -5.74
C MET A 200 13.42 11.81 -4.73
N GLN A 201 14.15 10.71 -4.58
CA GLN A 201 15.28 10.64 -3.65
C GLN A 201 16.36 11.64 -4.07
N GLY A 202 16.66 12.59 -3.18
CA GLY A 202 17.66 13.61 -3.43
C GLY A 202 17.19 14.75 -4.33
N ASN A 203 15.88 14.90 -4.56
CA ASN A 203 15.32 15.99 -5.35
C ASN A 203 15.57 17.35 -4.67
N ARG A 204 16.00 18.35 -5.43
CA ARG A 204 16.45 19.65 -4.88
C ARG A 204 15.50 20.76 -5.26
N LYS A 205 15.34 21.73 -4.36
CA LYS A 205 14.76 23.04 -4.70
C LYS A 205 15.52 23.69 -5.84
N ALA A 206 14.84 24.59 -6.56
CA ALA A 206 15.43 25.32 -7.66
C ALA A 206 16.68 26.10 -7.24
N ASN A 207 17.68 26.16 -8.12
CA ASN A 207 18.83 27.05 -8.02
C ASN A 207 18.96 27.82 -9.34
N LEU A 208 18.49 29.07 -9.33
CA LEU A 208 18.46 29.93 -10.51
C LEU A 208 19.86 30.30 -11.02
N ASN A 209 20.87 30.34 -10.15
CA ASN A 209 22.25 30.61 -10.56
C ASN A 209 22.87 29.46 -11.36
N GLU A 210 22.41 28.23 -11.09
CA GLU A 210 22.86 27.02 -11.79
C GLU A 210 21.85 26.55 -12.86
N ASN A 211 20.75 27.30 -13.05
CA ASN A 211 19.64 26.95 -13.92
C ASN A 211 19.12 25.50 -13.70
N THR A 212 18.97 25.12 -12.42
CA THR A 212 18.43 23.81 -12.03
C THR A 212 17.08 23.96 -11.35
N PHE A 213 16.19 23.01 -11.62
CA PHE A 213 14.81 22.96 -11.13
C PHE A 213 14.53 21.61 -10.45
N PRO A 214 13.51 21.52 -9.60
CA PRO A 214 13.07 20.25 -9.03
C PRO A 214 12.76 19.21 -10.10
N ASP A 215 13.12 17.96 -9.84
CA ASP A 215 12.76 16.83 -10.68
C ASP A 215 11.24 16.56 -10.57
N GLU A 216 10.57 16.55 -11.71
CA GLU A 216 9.12 16.41 -11.84
C GLU A 216 8.63 14.96 -11.95
N ASN A 217 9.53 13.99 -12.12
CA ASN A 217 9.17 12.63 -12.48
C ASN A 217 8.19 12.01 -11.46
N TYR A 218 8.57 11.97 -10.18
CA TYR A 218 7.66 11.45 -9.15
C TYR A 218 6.35 12.24 -9.04
N ALA A 219 6.38 13.56 -9.22
CA ALA A 219 5.17 14.39 -9.20
C ALA A 219 4.21 14.03 -10.33
N ARG A 220 4.74 13.78 -11.53
CA ARG A 220 3.96 13.32 -12.66
C ARG A 220 3.39 11.93 -12.43
N GLU A 221 4.22 10.98 -12.00
CA GLU A 221 3.81 9.59 -11.84
C GLU A 221 2.85 9.38 -10.65
N VAL A 222 3.03 10.09 -9.54
CA VAL A 222 2.10 9.98 -8.39
C VAL A 222 0.70 10.45 -8.76
N MET A 223 0.58 11.48 -9.62
CA MET A 223 -0.70 11.92 -10.17
C MET A 223 -1.20 10.94 -11.24
N GLN A 224 -0.38 10.65 -12.24
CA GLN A 224 -0.81 9.94 -13.45
C GLN A 224 -1.02 8.44 -13.24
N LEU A 225 -0.14 7.76 -12.51
CA LEU A 225 -0.17 6.30 -12.36
C LEU A 225 -0.78 5.85 -11.05
N PHE A 226 -0.61 6.65 -9.99
CA PHE A 226 -0.92 6.23 -8.63
C PHE A 226 -2.09 6.98 -7.99
N SER A 227 -2.81 7.84 -8.71
CA SER A 227 -3.96 8.50 -8.08
C SER A 227 -5.05 8.93 -9.06
N ILE A 228 -4.78 9.88 -9.95
CA ILE A 228 -5.83 10.60 -10.68
C ILE A 228 -5.85 10.30 -12.18
N GLY A 229 -4.82 9.69 -12.75
CA GLY A 229 -4.79 9.43 -14.20
C GLY A 229 -4.49 10.67 -15.02
N LEU A 230 -4.61 10.58 -16.35
CA LEU A 230 -4.41 11.73 -17.24
C LEU A 230 -5.66 12.61 -17.33
N HIS A 231 -6.83 11.99 -17.40
CA HIS A 231 -8.09 12.67 -17.70
C HIS A 231 -9.08 12.56 -16.54
N GLN A 232 -9.92 13.58 -16.38
CA GLN A 232 -11.03 13.57 -15.43
C GLN A 232 -11.94 12.38 -15.70
N LEU A 233 -12.36 11.71 -14.63
CA LEU A 233 -13.20 10.54 -14.67
C LEU A 233 -14.53 10.82 -13.98
N ASP A 234 -15.62 10.29 -14.54
CA ASP A 234 -16.84 10.11 -13.78
C ASP A 234 -16.70 8.93 -12.80
N ILE A 235 -17.72 8.74 -11.95
CA ILE A 235 -17.70 7.67 -10.94
C ILE A 235 -17.63 6.25 -11.53
N SER A 236 -18.05 6.06 -12.78
CA SER A 236 -17.94 4.79 -13.50
C SER A 236 -16.56 4.59 -14.16
N GLY A 237 -15.67 5.56 -13.97
CA GLY A 237 -14.32 5.59 -14.53
C GLY A 237 -14.28 5.93 -16.02
N GLN A 238 -15.35 6.46 -16.60
CA GLN A 238 -15.32 6.95 -17.98
C GLN A 238 -14.75 8.37 -18.01
N ALA A 239 -14.04 8.70 -19.09
CA ALA A 239 -13.46 10.03 -19.24
C ALA A 239 -14.56 11.09 -19.41
N VAL A 240 -14.48 12.16 -18.64
CA VAL A 240 -15.34 13.34 -18.80
C VAL A 240 -14.93 14.06 -20.09
N LEU A 241 -15.93 14.43 -20.89
CA LEU A 241 -15.75 15.13 -22.16
C LEU A 241 -16.16 16.60 -22.05
N ASP A 242 -15.44 17.48 -22.73
CA ASP A 242 -15.82 18.87 -22.90
C ASP A 242 -16.98 19.03 -23.92
N GLY A 243 -17.43 20.27 -24.15
CA GLY A 243 -18.48 20.57 -25.12
C GLY A 243 -18.14 20.24 -26.58
N ASN A 244 -16.87 19.95 -26.88
CA ASN A 244 -16.37 19.57 -28.20
C ASN A 244 -16.11 18.04 -28.32
N GLY A 245 -16.35 17.27 -27.25
CA GLY A 245 -16.11 15.83 -27.21
C GLY A 245 -14.66 15.43 -26.89
N ASN A 246 -13.79 16.37 -26.48
CA ASN A 246 -12.43 16.05 -26.06
C ASN A 246 -12.38 15.65 -24.58
N LYS A 247 -11.46 14.77 -24.22
CA LYS A 247 -11.24 14.40 -22.82
C LYS A 247 -10.67 15.58 -22.04
N VAL A 248 -11.19 15.82 -20.85
CA VAL A 248 -10.72 16.89 -19.95
C VAL A 248 -9.53 16.37 -19.13
N ASP A 249 -8.43 17.11 -19.10
CA ASP A 249 -7.26 16.74 -18.30
C ASP A 249 -7.52 16.89 -16.79
N SER A 250 -6.95 15.98 -16.00
CA SER A 250 -7.13 15.93 -14.54
C SER A 250 -6.15 16.81 -13.77
N TYR A 251 -5.05 17.24 -14.39
CA TYR A 251 -4.07 18.15 -13.82
C TYR A 251 -3.40 18.96 -14.94
N GLN A 252 -2.76 20.06 -14.55
CA GLN A 252 -2.01 20.93 -15.45
C GLN A 252 -0.51 20.86 -15.13
N GLN A 253 0.33 21.38 -16.03
CA GLN A 253 1.79 21.42 -15.79
C GLN A 253 2.14 22.19 -14.50
N ALA A 254 1.37 23.23 -14.15
CA ALA A 254 1.55 23.96 -12.90
C ALA A 254 1.37 23.06 -11.65
N ASP A 255 0.46 22.07 -11.69
CA ASP A 255 0.29 21.12 -10.58
C ASP A 255 1.52 20.21 -10.46
N VAL A 256 2.09 19.78 -11.60
CA VAL A 256 3.33 18.97 -11.63
C VAL A 256 4.48 19.75 -11.02
N GLU A 257 4.70 20.99 -11.44
CA GLU A 257 5.78 21.84 -10.93
C GLU A 257 5.64 22.11 -9.43
N ASN A 258 4.43 22.44 -8.97
CA ASN A 258 4.18 22.69 -7.55
C ASN A 258 4.35 21.43 -6.71
N LEU A 259 3.87 20.28 -7.19
CA LEU A 259 4.02 19.02 -6.47
C LEU A 259 5.48 18.53 -6.47
N ALA A 260 6.24 18.77 -7.55
CA ALA A 260 7.68 18.51 -7.59
C ALA A 260 8.43 19.29 -6.50
N ARG A 261 8.03 20.54 -6.25
CA ARG A 261 8.59 21.38 -5.18
C ARG A 261 8.31 20.80 -3.79
N VAL A 262 7.12 20.21 -3.55
CA VAL A 262 6.79 19.49 -2.30
C VAL A 262 7.75 18.31 -2.05
N PHE A 263 8.15 17.63 -3.12
CA PHE A 263 9.01 16.45 -3.05
C PHE A 263 10.51 16.77 -2.99
N THR A 264 10.89 18.04 -2.88
CA THR A 264 12.29 18.42 -2.67
C THR A 264 12.73 18.14 -1.24
N GLY A 265 14.02 17.87 -1.03
CA GLY A 265 14.60 17.73 0.29
C GLY A 265 14.55 16.34 0.91
N TRP A 266 13.87 15.37 0.32
CA TRP A 266 13.78 14.00 0.86
C TRP A 266 14.96 13.14 0.41
N ASP A 267 15.61 12.42 1.32
CA ASP A 267 16.76 11.56 1.01
C ASP A 267 16.83 10.35 1.96
N LEU A 268 17.61 9.35 1.57
CA LEU A 268 17.89 8.18 2.38
C LEU A 268 18.45 8.57 3.75
N VAL A 269 17.97 7.91 4.79
CA VAL A 269 18.53 8.01 6.14
C VAL A 269 20.01 7.59 6.13
N GLU A 270 20.83 8.27 6.93
CA GLU A 270 22.29 8.08 7.03
C GLU A 270 23.08 8.41 5.74
N ASN A 271 22.45 9.05 4.75
CA ASN A 271 23.13 9.46 3.53
C ASN A 271 24.08 10.65 3.75
N LYS A 272 25.37 10.36 3.90
CA LYS A 272 26.40 11.39 4.15
C LYS A 272 26.59 12.38 2.99
N ARG A 273 26.12 12.07 1.79
CA ARG A 273 26.19 12.95 0.62
C ARG A 273 24.80 13.05 0.00
N TYR A 274 24.14 14.17 0.22
CA TYR A 274 22.76 14.35 -0.25
C TYR A 274 22.62 14.02 -1.75
N GLY A 275 21.62 13.20 -2.08
CA GLY A 275 21.37 12.72 -3.45
C GLY A 275 22.19 11.48 -3.85
N HIS A 276 23.06 10.96 -2.98
CA HIS A 276 23.85 9.79 -3.32
C HIS A 276 23.08 8.48 -3.11
N ARG A 277 22.63 7.87 -4.20
CA ARG A 277 21.76 6.68 -4.27
C ARG A 277 22.26 5.42 -3.53
N ARG A 278 23.56 5.30 -3.21
CA ARG A 278 24.18 4.07 -2.61
C ARG A 278 24.77 4.24 -1.20
N ARG A 279 24.42 5.31 -0.48
CA ARG A 279 25.08 5.67 0.79
C ARG A 279 24.15 5.79 2.00
N GLY A 280 22.88 5.42 1.85
CA GLY A 280 21.91 5.43 2.94
C GLY A 280 21.19 4.09 3.09
N ARG A 281 20.20 4.09 3.99
CA ARG A 281 19.36 2.94 4.33
C ARG A 281 18.16 2.80 3.39
N TYR A 282 17.77 1.55 3.14
CA TYR A 282 16.64 1.17 2.28
C TYR A 282 15.49 0.51 3.04
N ASP A 283 15.66 0.30 4.34
CA ASP A 283 14.76 -0.39 5.27
C ASP A 283 14.08 0.59 6.25
N THR A 284 13.91 1.84 5.82
CA THR A 284 13.29 2.92 6.59
C THR A 284 12.84 4.04 5.67
N PHE A 285 11.87 4.85 6.09
CA PHE A 285 11.42 5.99 5.32
C PHE A 285 12.56 7.02 5.12
N MET A 286 12.56 7.67 3.96
CA MET A 286 13.45 8.79 3.68
C MET A 286 13.24 9.92 4.70
N ALA A 287 14.30 10.65 4.99
CA ALA A 287 14.30 11.78 5.90
C ALA A 287 14.48 13.10 5.16
N LEU A 288 13.88 14.14 5.72
CA LEU A 288 14.02 15.50 5.21
C LEU A 288 15.42 16.06 5.48
N SER A 289 16.01 16.66 4.46
CA SER A 289 17.15 17.57 4.53
C SER A 289 16.68 19.00 4.32
N PRO A 290 16.40 19.78 5.38
CA PRO A 290 15.70 21.07 5.27
C PRO A 290 16.37 22.05 4.31
N LYS A 291 17.70 22.05 4.20
CA LYS A 291 18.44 22.97 3.32
C LYS A 291 18.10 22.80 1.83
N GLN A 292 17.65 21.61 1.43
CA GLN A 292 17.38 21.20 0.06
C GLN A 292 15.91 21.35 -0.33
N HIS A 293 15.02 21.64 0.62
CA HIS A 293 13.58 21.78 0.39
C HIS A 293 13.20 23.21 0.01
N ASP A 294 12.21 23.34 -0.87
CA ASP A 294 11.58 24.59 -1.28
C ASP A 294 10.45 24.96 -0.31
N TYR A 295 10.58 26.07 0.42
CA TYR A 295 9.56 26.54 1.37
C TYR A 295 8.70 27.68 0.84
N ASN A 296 8.83 28.06 -0.43
CA ASN A 296 7.98 29.08 -1.02
C ASN A 296 6.56 28.52 -1.19
N GLU A 297 5.58 29.43 -1.33
CA GLU A 297 4.18 29.10 -1.55
C GLU A 297 4.01 28.17 -2.76
N LYS A 298 3.04 27.26 -2.67
CA LYS A 298 2.69 26.30 -3.73
C LYS A 298 1.18 26.30 -3.91
N VAL A 299 0.72 25.98 -5.12
CA VAL A 299 -0.70 25.83 -5.43
C VAL A 299 -0.89 24.48 -6.09
N LEU A 300 -1.80 23.66 -5.55
CA LEU A 300 -2.17 22.35 -6.10
C LEU A 300 -3.67 22.32 -6.34
N PHE A 301 -4.11 22.11 -7.57
CA PHE A 301 -5.53 22.04 -7.93
C PHE A 301 -6.34 23.26 -7.45
N GLY A 302 -5.73 24.45 -7.52
CA GLY A 302 -6.32 25.70 -7.04
C GLY A 302 -6.28 25.91 -5.52
N GLN A 303 -5.73 24.97 -4.75
CA GLN A 303 -5.59 25.08 -3.29
C GLN A 303 -4.18 25.56 -2.91
N SER A 304 -4.09 26.65 -2.15
CA SER A 304 -2.82 27.22 -1.71
C SER A 304 -2.23 26.49 -0.50
N ILE A 305 -0.93 26.24 -0.57
CA ILE A 305 -0.09 25.76 0.51
C ILE A 305 0.81 26.91 0.95
N THR A 306 0.61 27.36 2.19
CA THR A 306 1.29 28.54 2.75
C THR A 306 2.81 28.40 2.76
N ALA A 307 3.51 29.45 2.34
CA ALA A 307 4.96 29.53 2.45
C ALA A 307 5.45 29.33 3.90
N GLY A 308 6.61 28.69 4.04
CA GLY A 308 7.24 28.42 5.35
C GLY A 308 6.59 27.28 6.14
N MET A 309 5.60 26.58 5.58
CA MET A 309 5.05 25.36 6.19
C MET A 309 6.17 24.34 6.42
N LYS A 310 6.14 23.62 7.55
CA LYS A 310 7.10 22.53 7.79
C LYS A 310 6.91 21.46 6.69
N ALA A 311 8.01 20.99 6.11
CA ALA A 311 7.96 20.15 4.90
C ALA A 311 7.22 18.81 5.11
N ASP A 312 7.28 18.23 6.30
CA ASP A 312 6.51 17.04 6.67
C ASP A 312 5.00 17.30 6.67
N LYS A 313 4.58 18.45 7.23
CA LYS A 313 3.18 18.89 7.18
C LYS A 313 2.76 19.28 5.76
N GLU A 314 3.64 19.93 5.00
CA GLU A 314 3.39 20.27 3.60
C GLU A 314 3.16 19.02 2.75
N LEU A 315 4.02 18.00 2.89
CA LEU A 315 3.86 16.71 2.22
C LEU A 315 2.51 16.09 2.59
N PHE A 316 2.17 16.07 3.88
CA PHE A 316 0.90 15.51 4.36
C PHE A 316 -0.30 16.20 3.70
N VAL A 317 -0.35 17.54 3.73
CA VAL A 317 -1.44 18.34 3.14
C VAL A 317 -1.51 18.15 1.63
N SER A 318 -0.37 18.12 0.94
CA SER A 318 -0.32 17.94 -0.52
C SER A 318 -0.87 16.58 -0.96
N LEU A 319 -0.50 15.52 -0.24
CA LEU A 319 -1.02 14.18 -0.50
C LEU A 319 -2.50 14.05 -0.09
N ASP A 320 -2.97 14.82 0.90
CA ASP A 320 -4.39 14.87 1.27
C ASP A 320 -5.23 15.57 0.19
N ILE A 321 -4.75 16.68 -0.36
CA ILE A 321 -5.36 17.33 -1.53
C ILE A 321 -5.47 16.34 -2.70
N LEU A 322 -4.38 15.61 -3.02
CA LEU A 322 -4.36 14.64 -4.10
C LEU A 322 -5.33 13.46 -3.84
N PHE A 323 -5.34 12.92 -2.62
CA PHE A 323 -6.23 11.82 -2.23
C PHE A 323 -7.72 12.17 -2.30
N ASN A 324 -8.05 13.42 -1.98
CA ASN A 324 -9.42 13.93 -2.05
C ASN A 324 -9.85 14.34 -3.47
N HIS A 325 -8.96 14.24 -4.46
CA HIS A 325 -9.34 14.46 -5.85
C HIS A 325 -10.40 13.42 -6.30
N PRO A 326 -11.47 13.83 -7.00
CA PRO A 326 -12.59 12.95 -7.33
C PRO A 326 -12.19 11.74 -8.18
N ASN A 327 -11.16 11.86 -9.02
CA ASN A 327 -10.66 10.74 -9.83
C ASN A 327 -10.11 9.56 -9.01
N VAL A 328 -9.63 9.76 -7.77
CA VAL A 328 -8.90 8.71 -7.05
C VAL A 328 -9.75 7.45 -6.87
N GLY A 329 -11.01 7.61 -6.46
CA GLY A 329 -11.95 6.51 -6.28
C GLY A 329 -12.12 5.65 -7.53
N PRO A 330 -12.65 6.18 -8.65
CA PRO A 330 -12.84 5.41 -9.88
C PRO A 330 -11.53 4.89 -10.49
N PHE A 331 -10.45 5.68 -10.42
CA PHE A 331 -9.15 5.29 -11.00
C PHE A 331 -8.55 4.09 -10.27
N ILE A 332 -8.47 4.14 -8.93
CA ILE A 332 -7.89 3.05 -8.14
C ILE A 332 -8.82 1.84 -8.08
N SER A 333 -10.14 2.03 -8.03
CA SER A 333 -11.10 0.93 -8.07
C SER A 333 -10.95 0.10 -9.35
N ARG A 334 -10.83 0.74 -10.52
CA ARG A 334 -10.58 0.06 -11.79
C ARG A 334 -9.32 -0.79 -11.74
N GLN A 335 -8.21 -0.21 -11.25
CA GLN A 335 -6.93 -0.93 -11.18
C GLN A 335 -7.00 -2.12 -10.23
N LEU A 336 -7.59 -1.96 -9.04
CA LEU A 336 -7.73 -3.05 -8.07
C LEU A 336 -8.59 -4.19 -8.62
N ILE A 337 -9.72 -3.89 -9.27
CA ILE A 337 -10.55 -4.91 -9.92
C ILE A 337 -9.72 -5.66 -10.98
N GLN A 338 -8.94 -4.95 -11.80
CA GLN A 338 -8.08 -5.54 -12.82
C GLN A 338 -6.99 -6.45 -12.25
N ARG A 339 -6.42 -6.10 -11.10
CA ARG A 339 -5.34 -6.89 -10.48
C ARG A 339 -5.86 -8.05 -9.64
N LEU A 340 -7.11 -8.01 -9.18
CA LEU A 340 -7.70 -9.04 -8.33
C LEU A 340 -8.59 -10.02 -9.09
N VAL A 341 -9.50 -9.54 -9.94
CA VAL A 341 -10.65 -10.34 -10.40
C VAL A 341 -10.83 -10.34 -11.92
N SER A 342 -10.82 -9.19 -12.59
CA SER A 342 -11.28 -9.09 -13.99
C SER A 342 -10.49 -8.07 -14.81
N SER A 343 -9.91 -8.51 -15.94
CA SER A 343 -9.11 -7.66 -16.83
C SER A 343 -9.90 -6.53 -17.49
N ASN A 344 -11.22 -6.68 -17.66
CA ASN A 344 -12.08 -5.70 -18.32
C ASN A 344 -13.36 -5.45 -17.48
N PRO A 345 -13.25 -4.70 -16.37
CA PRO A 345 -14.40 -4.41 -15.51
C PRO A 345 -15.44 -3.55 -16.22
N SER A 346 -16.71 -3.83 -15.96
CA SER A 346 -17.83 -3.02 -16.47
C SER A 346 -17.83 -1.63 -15.80
N PRO A 347 -18.37 -0.59 -16.45
CA PRO A 347 -18.54 0.73 -15.82
C PRO A 347 -19.37 0.68 -14.53
N ASP A 348 -20.40 -0.18 -14.47
CA ASP A 348 -21.24 -0.34 -13.28
C ASP A 348 -20.48 -0.99 -12.12
N TYR A 349 -19.62 -1.98 -12.40
CA TYR A 349 -18.76 -2.58 -11.37
C TYR A 349 -17.77 -1.54 -10.81
N ILE A 350 -17.11 -0.78 -11.68
CA ILE A 350 -16.22 0.32 -11.24
C ILE A 350 -17.00 1.31 -10.37
N LYS A 351 -18.21 1.70 -10.79
CA LYS A 351 -19.04 2.64 -10.03
C LYS A 351 -19.36 2.14 -8.63
N ARG A 352 -19.74 0.87 -8.46
CA ARG A 352 -20.04 0.29 -7.14
C ARG A 352 -18.81 0.31 -6.23
N ILE A 353 -17.66 -0.12 -6.75
CA ILE A 353 -16.42 -0.15 -5.96
C ILE A 353 -15.90 1.26 -5.67
N ALA A 354 -15.99 2.19 -6.63
CA ALA A 354 -15.62 3.58 -6.42
C ALA A 354 -16.52 4.28 -5.40
N THR A 355 -17.79 3.87 -5.30
CA THR A 355 -18.69 4.35 -4.25
C THR A 355 -18.20 3.90 -2.87
N VAL A 356 -17.84 2.62 -2.72
CA VAL A 356 -17.24 2.08 -1.48
C VAL A 356 -15.89 2.72 -1.16
N PHE A 357 -15.06 2.97 -2.17
CA PHE A 357 -13.80 3.69 -1.97
C PHE A 357 -14.05 5.12 -1.47
N ASN A 358 -15.06 5.81 -2.01
CA ASN A 358 -15.35 7.18 -1.63
C ASN A 358 -15.93 7.28 -0.22
N ASP A 359 -16.69 6.27 0.21
CA ASP A 359 -17.26 6.12 1.55
C ASP A 359 -17.56 4.63 1.80
N ASN A 360 -16.93 4.05 2.82
CA ASN A 360 -17.14 2.64 3.20
C ASN A 360 -18.50 2.37 3.88
N GLY A 361 -19.36 3.38 4.03
CA GLY A 361 -20.63 3.33 4.75
C GLY A 361 -20.55 3.91 6.17
N GLU A 362 -19.34 4.22 6.65
CA GLU A 362 -19.07 4.86 7.95
C GLU A 362 -18.44 6.26 7.77
N GLY A 363 -18.41 6.80 6.56
CA GLY A 363 -17.79 8.09 6.22
C GLY A 363 -16.28 8.00 6.02
N ILE A 364 -15.70 6.79 5.91
CA ILE A 364 -14.26 6.60 5.73
C ILE A 364 -13.94 6.39 4.25
N ARG A 365 -13.28 7.39 3.65
CA ARG A 365 -12.74 7.31 2.29
C ARG A 365 -11.47 6.46 2.28
N GLY A 366 -11.31 5.63 1.25
CA GLY A 366 -10.08 4.90 0.96
C GLY A 366 -9.83 3.67 1.84
N ASP A 367 -10.85 3.15 2.53
CA ASP A 367 -10.77 1.91 3.29
C ASP A 367 -10.57 0.70 2.35
N LEU A 368 -9.35 0.18 2.30
CA LEU A 368 -8.99 -0.92 1.42
C LEU A 368 -9.59 -2.26 1.88
N ALA A 369 -9.92 -2.43 3.17
CA ALA A 369 -10.61 -3.62 3.63
C ALA A 369 -12.01 -3.69 3.01
N ALA A 370 -12.77 -2.59 3.12
CA ALA A 370 -14.11 -2.48 2.54
C ALA A 370 -14.07 -2.62 1.00
N VAL A 371 -13.11 -1.98 0.34
CA VAL A 371 -12.95 -2.06 -1.12
C VAL A 371 -12.63 -3.48 -1.58
N VAL A 372 -11.68 -4.17 -0.94
CA VAL A 372 -11.31 -5.56 -1.29
C VAL A 372 -12.50 -6.50 -1.07
N GLN A 373 -13.22 -6.34 0.04
CA GLN A 373 -14.42 -7.12 0.32
C GLN A 373 -15.50 -6.89 -0.74
N ALA A 374 -15.77 -5.63 -1.09
CA ALA A 374 -16.75 -5.30 -2.12
C ALA A 374 -16.35 -5.90 -3.48
N ILE A 375 -15.07 -5.81 -3.88
CA ILE A 375 -14.56 -6.41 -5.11
C ILE A 375 -14.82 -7.93 -5.15
N LEU A 376 -14.51 -8.65 -4.08
CA LEU A 376 -14.61 -10.13 -4.05
C LEU A 376 -16.04 -10.65 -3.91
N LEU A 377 -16.97 -9.82 -3.47
CA LEU A 377 -18.38 -10.19 -3.26
C LEU A 377 -19.33 -9.67 -4.34
N ASP A 378 -18.87 -8.78 -5.22
CA ASP A 378 -19.68 -8.16 -6.26
C ASP A 378 -20.30 -9.20 -7.22
N ASP A 379 -21.50 -8.92 -7.72
CA ASP A 379 -22.24 -9.81 -8.63
C ASP A 379 -21.57 -9.95 -10.02
N ASP A 380 -20.82 -8.93 -10.46
CA ASP A 380 -20.03 -8.98 -11.71
C ASP A 380 -18.82 -9.92 -11.59
N VAL A 381 -18.54 -10.45 -10.40
CA VAL A 381 -17.65 -11.60 -10.20
C VAL A 381 -18.36 -12.85 -10.73
N LYS A 382 -18.62 -12.90 -12.05
CA LYS A 382 -19.40 -13.94 -12.75
C LYS A 382 -19.03 -15.34 -12.28
N VAL A 383 -19.90 -15.98 -11.49
CA VAL A 383 -19.74 -17.33 -10.95
C VAL A 383 -19.49 -18.34 -12.06
#